data_AF-A0A239JT33-F1
#
_entry.id   AF-A0A239JT33-F1
#
_cell.length_a   1.000
_cell.length_b   1.000
_cell.length_c   1.000
_cell.angle_alpha   90.00
_cell.angle_beta   90.00
_cell.angle_gamma   90.00
#
_symmetry.space_group_name_H-M   'P 1'
#
loop_
_entity.id
_entity.type
_entity.pdbx_description
1 polymer ?
#
loop_
_entity_poly.entity_id
_entity_poly.type
_entity_poly.pdbx_seq_one_letter_code
_entity_poly.pdbx_strand_id
1 'polypeptide(L)'
;MKKGQWGVAEETVQDAVLVASELLTNAVRATRGRPVSLRLALAEDGLRVEVWDTSPVRPKGTAPDLSMPETPVPDEAPDPGGWGLGIVEFLSKEHGVRAEFEGKTVWALLRTRFRPSG
;
A
#
# COMPACT_ATOMS: atom_id res chain seq x y z
N MET A 1 23.26 -4.76 -6.93
CA MET A 1 21.79 -4.92 -6.87
C MET A 1 21.21 -4.54 -8.24
N LYS A 2 20.40 -5.40 -8.87
CA LYS A 2 19.83 -5.12 -10.21
C LYS A 2 18.73 -4.04 -10.08
N LYS A 3 18.91 -2.89 -10.75
CA LYS A 3 17.83 -1.92 -11.01
C LYS A 3 16.73 -2.59 -11.85
N GLY A 4 15.48 -2.14 -11.64
CA GLY A 4 14.22 -2.72 -12.09
C GLY A 4 14.20 -3.38 -13.48
N GLN A 5 13.84 -4.66 -13.51
CA GLN A 5 13.67 -5.45 -14.74
C GLN A 5 12.42 -5.06 -15.55
N TRP A 6 11.53 -4.24 -14.99
CA TRP A 6 10.24 -3.88 -15.62
C TRP A 6 10.25 -2.57 -16.41
N GLY A 7 11.39 -1.86 -16.47
CA GLY A 7 11.50 -0.62 -17.25
C GLY A 7 10.60 0.53 -16.78
N VAL A 8 10.01 0.43 -15.59
CA VAL A 8 9.20 1.49 -14.97
C VAL A 8 10.07 2.66 -14.51
N ALA A 9 9.51 3.87 -14.52
CA ALA A 9 10.15 5.07 -14.02
C ALA A 9 10.35 5.00 -12.50
N GLU A 10 11.37 5.69 -11.99
CA GLU A 10 11.71 5.70 -10.56
C GLU A 10 10.53 6.16 -9.68
N GLU A 11 9.77 7.16 -10.15
CA GLU A 11 8.58 7.66 -9.47
C GLU A 11 7.52 6.56 -9.27
N THR A 12 7.26 5.73 -10.30
CA THR A 12 6.36 4.58 -10.18
C THR A 12 6.88 3.53 -9.20
N VAL A 13 8.20 3.37 -9.08
CA VAL A 13 8.80 2.49 -8.07
C VAL A 13 8.57 3.04 -6.67
N GLN A 14 8.76 4.34 -6.46
CA GLN A 14 8.53 5.00 -5.18
C GLN A 14 7.06 4.92 -4.76
N ASP A 15 6.13 5.21 -5.67
CA ASP A 15 4.69 5.08 -5.43
C ASP A 15 4.32 3.63 -5.04
N ALA A 16 4.89 2.64 -5.75
CA ALA A 16 4.65 1.23 -5.47
C ALA A 16 5.19 0.78 -4.11
N VAL A 17 6.38 1.25 -3.72
CA VAL A 17 6.96 0.97 -2.41
C VAL A 17 6.08 1.55 -1.30
N LEU A 18 5.61 2.78 -1.48
CA LEU A 18 4.77 3.44 -0.49
C LEU A 18 3.41 2.74 -0.35
N VAL A 19 2.74 2.46 -1.47
CA VAL A 19 1.47 1.71 -1.46
C VAL A 19 1.64 0.30 -0.89
N ALA A 20 2.70 -0.42 -1.26
CA ALA A 20 2.97 -1.74 -0.70
C ALA A 20 3.21 -1.69 0.82
N SER A 21 3.92 -0.67 1.31
CA SER A 21 4.19 -0.47 2.74
C SER A 21 2.90 -0.24 3.53
N GLU A 22 2.00 0.59 3.01
CA GLU A 22 0.71 0.85 3.64
C GLU A 22 -0.20 -0.39 3.65
N LEU A 23 -0.29 -1.09 2.52
CA LEU A 23 -1.09 -2.31 2.42
C LEU A 23 -0.56 -3.42 3.34
N LEU A 24 0.76 -3.61 3.41
CA LEU A 24 1.41 -4.58 4.30
C LEU A 24 1.22 -4.20 5.78
N THR A 25 1.37 -2.92 6.12
CA THR A 25 1.16 -2.44 7.49
C THR A 25 -0.26 -2.73 7.96
N ASN A 26 -1.25 -2.46 7.10
CA ASN A 26 -2.65 -2.79 7.38
C ASN A 26 -2.88 -4.29 7.53
N ALA A 27 -2.32 -5.11 6.64
CA ALA A 27 -2.43 -6.56 6.69
C ALA A 27 -1.82 -7.16 7.97
N VAL A 28 -0.60 -6.75 8.33
CA VAL A 28 0.11 -7.20 9.54
C VAL A 28 -0.65 -6.80 10.80
N ARG A 29 -1.14 -5.56 10.88
CA ARG A 29 -1.97 -5.09 12.01
C ARG A 29 -3.26 -5.91 12.15
N ALA A 30 -3.89 -6.28 11.03
CA ALA A 30 -5.13 -7.04 11.01
C ALA A 30 -4.97 -8.53 11.33
N THR A 31 -3.77 -9.11 11.19
CA THR A 31 -3.56 -10.56 11.23
C THR A 31 -2.61 -11.07 12.32
N ARG A 32 -2.02 -10.18 13.15
CA ARG A 32 -1.23 -10.49 14.36
C ARG A 32 -0.49 -11.83 14.34
N GLY A 33 0.52 -11.94 13.47
CA GLY A 33 1.41 -13.11 13.39
C GLY A 33 0.97 -14.22 12.43
N ARG A 34 -0.11 -14.02 11.67
CA ARG A 34 -0.51 -14.93 10.58
C ARG A 34 0.13 -14.54 9.25
N PRO A 35 0.17 -15.45 8.26
CA PRO A 35 0.77 -15.18 6.96
C PRO A 35 0.11 -14.01 6.23
N VAL A 36 0.95 -13.24 5.55
CA VAL A 36 0.59 -12.16 4.61
C VAL A 36 1.40 -12.40 3.35
N SER A 37 0.81 -12.16 2.18
CA SER A 37 1.54 -12.25 0.91
C SER A 37 1.43 -10.95 0.12
N LEU A 38 2.51 -10.59 -0.57
CA LEU A 38 2.59 -9.47 -1.50
C LEU A 38 2.77 -10.02 -2.90
N ARG A 39 1.95 -9.53 -3.85
CA ARG A 39 2.09 -9.78 -5.27
C ARG A 39 2.18 -8.46 -6.01
N LEU A 40 3.19 -8.34 -6.86
CA LEU A 40 3.35 -7.25 -7.81
C LEU A 40 3.17 -7.80 -9.22
N ALA A 41 2.35 -7.16 -10.04
CA ALA A 41 2.14 -7.54 -11.43
C ALA A 41 2.09 -6.29 -12.32
N LEU A 42 2.95 -6.24 -13.34
CA LEU A 42 2.90 -5.24 -14.38
C LEU A 42 1.96 -5.72 -15.50
N ALA A 43 0.97 -4.92 -15.84
CA ALA A 43 0.03 -5.16 -16.93
C ALA A 43 -0.08 -3.91 -17.84
N GLU A 44 -0.82 -4.01 -18.94
CA GLU A 44 -0.99 -2.90 -19.89
C GLU A 44 -1.64 -1.65 -19.26
N ASP A 45 -2.48 -1.85 -18.24
CA ASP A 45 -3.26 -0.82 -17.57
C ASP A 45 -2.59 -0.22 -16.33
N GLY A 46 -1.43 -0.77 -15.92
CA GLY A 46 -0.63 -0.25 -14.82
C GLY A 46 0.15 -1.30 -14.02
N LEU A 47 0.65 -0.86 -12.87
CA LEU A 47 1.35 -1.71 -11.90
C LEU A 47 0.37 -2.06 -10.78
N ARG A 48 0.03 -3.34 -10.70
CA ARG A 48 -0.88 -3.88 -9.70
C ARG A 48 -0.10 -4.32 -8.46
N VAL A 49 -0.48 -3.80 -7.31
CA VAL A 49 0.01 -4.16 -5.98
C VAL A 49 -1.12 -4.87 -5.24
N GLU A 50 -0.92 -6.12 -4.85
CA GLU A 50 -1.90 -6.92 -4.12
C GLU A 50 -1.30 -7.44 -2.83
N VAL A 51 -1.99 -7.25 -1.72
CA VAL A 51 -1.64 -7.82 -0.42
C VAL A 51 -2.80 -8.69 0.04
N TRP A 52 -2.51 -9.98 0.25
CA TRP A 52 -3.47 -10.90 0.85
C TRP A 52 -3.15 -11.13 2.33
N ASP A 53 -4.21 -11.21 3.14
CA ASP A 53 -4.12 -11.52 4.56
C ASP A 53 -5.31 -12.37 5.01
N THR A 54 -5.12 -13.11 6.11
CA THR A 54 -6.10 -14.06 6.67
C THR A 54 -7.29 -13.41 7.41
N SER A 55 -7.31 -12.08 7.55
CA SER A 55 -8.40 -11.38 8.22
C SER A 55 -9.53 -11.08 7.23
N PRO A 56 -10.79 -11.44 7.55
CA PRO A 56 -11.93 -11.07 6.73
C PRO A 56 -12.29 -9.57 6.85
N VAL A 57 -11.69 -8.87 7.82
CA VAL A 57 -12.01 -7.48 8.13
C VAL A 57 -11.41 -6.56 7.06
N ARG A 58 -12.26 -5.82 6.35
CA ARG A 58 -11.81 -4.79 5.40
C ARG A 58 -11.00 -3.70 6.11
N PRO A 59 -9.93 -3.16 5.50
CA PRO A 59 -9.25 -1.98 6.02
C PRO A 59 -10.26 -0.85 6.21
N LYS A 60 -10.22 -0.19 7.37
CA LYS A 60 -11.04 0.99 7.65
C LYS A 60 -10.15 2.22 7.53
N GLY A 61 -10.58 3.20 6.75
CA GLY A 61 -9.95 4.52 6.73
C GLY A 61 -10.22 5.17 8.07
N THR A 62 -9.18 5.33 8.89
CA THR A 62 -9.23 6.29 9.99
C THR A 62 -8.80 7.63 9.40
N ALA A 63 -9.57 8.69 9.61
CA ALA A 63 -9.08 10.02 9.27
C ALA A 63 -7.80 10.28 10.09
N PRO A 64 -6.74 10.83 9.49
CA PRO A 64 -5.56 11.21 10.25
C PRO A 64 -5.97 12.22 11.32
N ASP A 65 -5.41 12.07 12.52
CA ASP A 65 -5.56 13.09 13.55
C ASP A 65 -4.73 14.30 13.13
N LEU A 66 -5.43 15.36 12.69
CA LEU A 66 -4.84 16.62 12.28
C LEU A 66 -4.72 17.62 13.44
N SER A 67 -5.07 17.20 14.67
CA SER A 67 -4.88 18.06 15.83
C SER A 67 -3.40 18.28 16.09
N MET A 68 -3.04 19.54 16.34
CA MET A 68 -1.69 19.85 16.80
C MET A 68 -1.59 19.37 18.25
N PRO A 69 -0.64 18.48 18.57
CA PRO A 69 -0.50 18.00 19.92
C PRO A 69 -0.14 19.18 20.85
N GLU A 70 -0.83 19.29 21.98
CA GLU A 70 -0.62 20.37 22.95
C GLU A 70 0.77 20.31 23.60
N THR A 71 1.45 19.16 23.46
CA THR A 71 2.82 18.93 23.93
C THR A 71 3.68 18.34 22.81
N PRO A 72 5.01 18.56 22.81
CA PRO A 72 5.91 17.96 21.84
C PRO A 72 5.81 16.43 21.86
N VAL A 73 5.57 15.84 20.69
CA VAL A 73 5.56 14.38 20.52
C VAL A 73 7.01 13.89 20.50
N PRO A 74 7.37 12.86 21.29
CA PRO A 74 8.69 12.24 21.20
C PRO A 74 8.95 11.72 19.78
N ASP A 75 10.21 11.77 19.32
CA ASP A 75 10.60 11.26 17.99
C ASP A 75 10.26 9.77 17.80
N GLU A 76 10.15 9.01 18.90
CA GLU A 76 9.81 7.58 18.91
C GLU A 76 8.29 7.32 18.99
N ALA A 77 7.46 8.36 19.01
CA ALA A 77 6.02 8.19 19.06
C ALA A 77 5.54 7.41 17.82
N PRO A 78 4.70 6.38 17.99
CA PRO A 78 4.13 5.68 16.85
C PRO A 78 3.32 6.67 16.01
N ASP A 79 3.47 6.56 14.68
CA ASP A 79 2.68 7.34 13.74
C ASP A 79 1.19 7.25 14.14
N PRO A 80 0.49 8.38 14.36
CA PRO A 80 -0.93 8.40 14.73
C PRO A 80 -1.81 7.62 13.75
N GLY A 81 -1.29 7.35 12.54
CA GLY A 81 -1.94 6.52 11.53
C GLY A 81 -3.07 7.26 10.83
N GLY A 82 -3.82 6.55 10.01
CA GLY A 82 -4.93 7.12 9.23
C GLY A 82 -4.56 7.69 7.87
N TRP A 83 -3.27 7.94 7.61
CA TRP A 83 -2.81 8.32 6.27
C TRP A 83 -2.81 7.15 5.28
N GLY A 84 -2.69 5.91 5.76
CA GLY A 84 -2.39 4.76 4.91
C GLY A 84 -3.40 4.51 3.78
N LEU A 85 -4.70 4.57 4.07
CA LEU A 85 -5.71 4.45 3.02
C LEU A 85 -5.79 5.69 2.12
N GLY A 86 -5.57 6.89 2.67
CA GLY A 86 -5.52 8.12 1.87
C GLY A 86 -4.35 8.14 0.88
N ILE A 87 -3.19 7.62 1.27
CA ILE A 87 -2.02 7.45 0.40
C ILE A 87 -2.33 6.46 -0.73
N VAL A 88 -2.93 5.31 -0.39
CA VAL A 88 -3.34 4.30 -1.38
C VAL A 88 -4.37 4.89 -2.34
N GLU A 89 -5.39 5.58 -1.83
CA GLU A 89 -6.42 6.26 -2.64
C GLU A 89 -5.82 7.30 -3.58
N PHE A 90 -4.89 8.12 -3.09
CA PHE A 90 -4.28 9.20 -3.85
C PHE A 90 -3.36 8.71 -4.98
N LEU A 91 -2.55 7.69 -4.71
CA LEU A 91 -1.57 7.17 -5.68
C LEU A 91 -2.14 6.15 -6.65
N SER A 92 -3.30 5.57 -6.34
CA SER A 92 -3.92 4.55 -7.17
C SER A 92 -4.82 5.15 -8.25
N LYS A 93 -4.74 4.59 -9.45
CA LYS A 93 -5.78 4.75 -10.47
C LYS A 93 -7.09 4.12 -9.99
N GLU A 94 -6.98 2.91 -9.43
CA GLU A 94 -8.08 2.11 -8.89
C GLU A 94 -7.58 1.29 -7.72
N HIS A 95 -8.42 1.05 -6.72
CA HIS A 95 -8.09 0.21 -5.58
C HIS A 95 -9.35 -0.49 -5.06
N GLY A 96 -9.15 -1.54 -4.26
CA GLY A 96 -10.29 -2.25 -3.71
C GLY A 96 -9.91 -3.39 -2.79
N VAL A 97 -10.94 -4.11 -2.36
CA VAL A 97 -10.80 -5.32 -1.54
C VAL A 97 -11.63 -6.43 -2.17
N ARG A 98 -10.98 -7.55 -2.45
CA ARG A 98 -11.57 -8.80 -2.92
C ARG A 98 -11.62 -9.79 -1.75
N ALA A 99 -12.80 -10.33 -1.45
CA ALA A 99 -12.92 -11.40 -0.48
C ALA A 99 -12.38 -12.70 -1.09
N GLU A 100 -11.68 -13.50 -0.29
CA GLU A 100 -11.12 -14.80 -0.66
C GLU A 100 -11.59 -15.84 0.38
N PHE A 101 -11.51 -17.14 0.04
CA PHE A 101 -12.03 -18.22 0.90
C PHE A 101 -11.48 -18.18 2.35
N GLU A 102 -10.19 -17.84 2.53
CA GLU A 102 -9.53 -17.75 3.85
C GLU A 102 -8.99 -16.35 4.16
N GLY A 103 -9.68 -15.30 3.72
CA GLY A 103 -9.26 -13.94 4.05
C GLY A 103 -9.68 -12.92 3.00
N LYS A 104 -8.77 -12.01 2.68
CA LYS A 104 -9.02 -10.98 1.67
C LYS A 104 -7.75 -10.61 0.95
N THR A 105 -7.91 -10.12 -0.26
CA THR A 105 -6.88 -9.40 -1.01
C THR A 105 -7.25 -7.93 -1.06
N VAL A 106 -6.40 -7.06 -0.50
CA VAL A 106 -6.44 -5.61 -0.71
C VAL A 106 -5.53 -5.29 -1.88
N TRP A 107 -6.01 -4.51 -2.83
CA TRP A 107 -5.27 -4.25 -4.06
C TRP A 107 -5.33 -2.79 -4.50
N ALA A 108 -4.30 -2.38 -5.22
CA ALA A 108 -4.13 -1.06 -5.82
C ALA A 108 -3.56 -1.22 -7.23
N LEU A 109 -4.06 -0.44 -8.18
CA LEU A 109 -3.56 -0.31 -9.54
C LEU A 109 -2.96 1.09 -9.69
N LEU A 110 -1.65 1.18 -9.90
CA LEU A 110 -0.94 2.44 -10.08
C LEU A 110 -0.81 2.76 -11.56
N ARG A 111 -0.85 4.06 -11.90
CA ARG A 111 -0.49 4.49 -13.26
C ARG A 111 1.01 4.30 -13.45
N THR A 112 1.39 3.46 -14.40
CA THR A 112 2.81 3.25 -14.73
C THR A 112 3.31 4.32 -15.68
N ARG A 113 4.38 5.01 -15.28
CA ARG A 113 5.25 5.72 -16.21
C ARG A 113 6.38 4.79 -16.59
N PHE A 114 6.66 4.66 -17.88
CA PHE A 114 7.81 3.88 -18.38
C PHE A 114 9.01 4.80 -18.55
N ARG A 115 10.21 4.27 -18.32
CA ARG A 115 11.45 5.00 -18.62
C ARG A 115 11.51 5.22 -20.14
N PRO A 116 11.78 6.44 -20.63
CA PRO A 116 11.92 6.68 -22.07
C PRO A 116 12.99 5.75 -22.64
N SER A 117 12.64 5.06 -23.73
CA SER A 117 13.58 4.34 -24.58
C SER A 117 14.42 5.39 -25.31
N GLY A 118 15.69 5.50 -24.92
CA GLY A 118 16.67 6.33 -25.63
C GLY A 118 17.06 5.74 -26.98
#